data_AF-A0A5P2C8K1-F1
#
_entry.id   AF-A0A5P2C8K1-F1
#
_cell.length_a   1.000
_cell.length_b   1.000
_cell.length_c   1.000
_cell.angle_alpha   90.00
_cell.angle_beta   90.00
_cell.angle_gamma   90.00
#
_symmetry.space_group_name_H-M   'P 1'
#
loop_
_entity.id
_entity.type
_entity.pdbx_description
1 polymer ?
#
loop_
_entity_poly.entity_id
_entity_poly.type
_entity_poly.pdbx_seq_one_letter_code
_entity_poly.pdbx_strand_id
1 'polypeptide(L)'
;MTGGHEVLRLLPGTDQRESRDRLEILTALINGPGFDPLLRADVIEVPSEHPVFGWCCRVPHCERAAHGTSDLCDTHRQQWSALGGDEADRAEFFRTAVPLQLTRAVRPGACRVVGCERMALGHKHRFCPRHDNRWRRATARAQAQGLEFDLDAWLSEEEPYPGFGVCLAACCHDGALSPLGLCPNHDQRYTREGRPGGADLDPPRY
;
A
#
# COMPACT_ATOMS: atom_id res chain seq x y z
N MET A 1 10.17 62.73 27.80
CA MET A 1 9.52 61.58 28.45
C MET A 1 8.22 61.31 27.72
N THR A 2 8.19 60.29 26.87
CA THR A 2 6.96 59.61 26.42
C THR A 2 7.41 58.31 25.75
N GLY A 3 7.51 57.25 26.56
CA GLY A 3 7.66 55.89 26.05
C GLY A 3 6.33 55.44 25.49
N GLY A 4 6.26 55.26 24.17
CA GLY A 4 5.14 54.59 23.51
C GLY A 4 5.34 53.09 23.56
N HIS A 5 4.74 52.43 24.55
CA HIS A 5 4.41 51.02 24.43
C HIS A 5 3.13 50.92 23.59
N GLU A 6 3.19 50.31 22.40
CA GLU A 6 1.95 49.84 21.77
C GLU A 6 2.15 48.57 20.94
N VAL A 7 1.80 47.46 21.62
CA VAL A 7 1.06 46.28 21.16
C VAL A 7 1.71 45.39 20.09
N LEU A 8 2.32 44.31 20.58
CA LEU A 8 2.37 43.01 19.90
C LEU A 8 0.94 42.65 19.43
N ARG A 9 0.70 42.73 18.12
CA ARG A 9 -0.48 42.12 17.50
C ARG A 9 -0.38 40.61 17.67
N LEU A 10 -1.16 40.06 18.59
CA LEU A 10 -1.50 38.64 18.59
C LEU A 10 -2.23 38.37 17.27
N LEU A 11 -1.57 37.62 16.38
CA LEU A 11 -2.26 37.00 15.25
C LEU A 11 -3.43 36.17 15.82
N PRO A 12 -4.61 36.16 15.18
CA PRO A 12 -5.72 35.33 15.65
C PRO A 12 -5.27 33.87 15.60
N GLY A 13 -4.92 33.33 16.76
CA GLY A 13 -4.74 31.90 16.94
C GLY A 13 -6.06 31.22 16.61
N THR A 14 -6.00 30.10 15.90
CA THR A 14 -7.12 29.17 15.77
C THR A 14 -7.82 29.05 17.12
N ASP A 15 -9.12 29.34 17.17
CA ASP A 15 -9.87 29.43 18.42
C ASP A 15 -9.78 28.10 19.17
N GLN A 16 -8.93 28.09 20.19
CA GLN A 16 -8.64 26.90 20.97
C GLN A 16 -9.90 26.38 21.67
N ARG A 17 -10.89 27.25 21.94
CA ARG A 17 -12.19 26.85 22.49
C ARG A 17 -12.99 26.05 21.48
N GLU A 18 -13.17 26.52 20.25
CA GLU A 18 -13.87 25.75 19.22
C GLU A 18 -13.23 24.38 18.97
N SER A 19 -11.89 24.32 18.96
CA SER A 19 -11.17 23.05 18.79
C SER A 19 -11.35 22.09 19.97
N ARG A 20 -11.39 22.62 21.20
CA ARG A 20 -11.63 21.86 22.43
C ARG A 20 -13.07 21.38 22.52
N ASP A 21 -14.03 22.24 22.21
CA ASP A 21 -15.46 21.93 22.25
C ASP A 21 -15.80 20.83 21.24
N ARG A 22 -15.18 20.83 20.06
CA ARG A 22 -15.31 19.75 19.07
C ARG A 22 -14.75 18.42 19.58
N LEU A 23 -13.60 18.44 20.27
CA LEU A 23 -13.04 17.23 20.86
C LEU A 23 -13.95 16.69 21.97
N GLU A 24 -14.47 17.56 22.84
CA GLU A 24 -15.40 17.19 23.91
C GLU A 24 -16.69 16.56 23.34
N ILE A 25 -17.25 17.13 22.27
CA ILE A 25 -18.43 16.57 21.58
C ILE A 25 -18.10 15.23 20.91
N LEU A 26 -16.99 15.11 20.18
CA LEU A 26 -16.58 13.86 19.54
C LEU A 26 -16.35 12.75 20.57
N THR A 27 -15.69 13.06 21.68
CA THR A 27 -15.49 12.11 22.78
C THR A 27 -16.82 11.70 23.41
N ALA A 28 -17.77 12.62 23.60
CA ALA A 28 -19.10 12.27 24.09
C ALA A 28 -19.88 11.35 23.13
N LEU A 29 -19.77 11.60 21.81
CA LEU A 29 -20.41 10.76 20.78
C LEU A 29 -19.78 9.36 20.72
N ILE A 30 -18.45 9.26 20.73
CA ILE A 30 -17.73 7.97 20.72
C ILE A 30 -18.07 7.14 21.96
N ASN A 31 -18.21 7.78 23.13
CA ASN A 31 -18.56 7.09 24.38
C ASN A 31 -20.06 6.82 24.54
N GLY A 32 -20.92 7.41 23.70
CA GLY A 32 -22.37 7.22 23.77
C GLY A 32 -22.79 5.81 23.34
N PRO A 33 -23.94 5.30 23.82
CA PRO A 33 -24.38 3.91 23.61
C PRO A 33 -24.67 3.54 22.15
N GLY A 34 -24.91 4.53 21.28
CA GLY A 34 -25.15 4.32 19.85
C GLY A 34 -23.89 4.18 19.00
N PHE A 35 -22.70 4.41 19.57
CA PHE A 35 -21.44 4.20 18.87
C PHE A 35 -21.05 2.73 18.94
N ASP A 36 -20.65 2.15 17.81
CA ASP A 36 -20.31 0.73 17.74
C ASP A 36 -19.11 0.42 18.65
N PRO A 37 -19.23 -0.51 19.63
CA PRO A 37 -18.12 -0.91 20.49
C PRO A 37 -16.86 -1.32 19.73
N LEU A 38 -17.01 -1.91 18.54
CA LEU A 38 -15.89 -2.32 17.68
C LEU A 38 -15.01 -1.13 17.26
N LEU A 39 -15.60 0.05 17.11
CA LEU A 39 -14.90 1.28 16.70
C LEU A 39 -14.25 2.02 17.88
N ARG A 40 -14.46 1.56 19.13
CA ARG A 40 -13.83 2.15 20.33
C ARG A 40 -12.47 1.55 20.67
N ALA A 41 -12.11 0.43 20.06
CA ALA A 41 -10.85 -0.24 20.34
C ALA A 41 -9.66 0.53 19.74
N ASP A 42 -8.51 0.49 20.43
CA ASP A 42 -7.25 1.06 19.93
C ASP A 42 -6.83 0.43 18.59
N VAL A 43 -7.18 -0.84 18.40
CA VAL A 43 -7.05 -1.56 17.13
C VAL A 43 -8.43 -2.10 16.76
N ILE A 44 -8.95 -1.65 15.62
CA ILE A 44 -10.23 -2.12 15.10
C ILE A 44 -10.02 -3.50 14.48
N GLU A 45 -10.44 -4.54 15.19
CA GLU A 45 -10.49 -5.91 14.69
C GLU A 45 -11.90 -6.22 14.19
N VAL A 46 -12.07 -6.25 12.87
CA VAL A 46 -13.35 -6.62 12.26
C VAL A 46 -13.40 -8.14 12.10
N PRO A 47 -14.36 -8.85 12.70
CA PRO A 47 -14.53 -10.29 12.46
C PRO A 47 -14.77 -10.58 10.98
N SER A 48 -14.30 -11.72 10.48
CA SER A 48 -14.52 -12.14 9.08
C SER A 48 -16.00 -12.34 8.74
N GLU A 49 -16.81 -12.71 9.73
CA GLU A 49 -18.25 -12.94 9.62
C GLU A 49 -19.07 -11.69 9.97
N HIS A 50 -18.45 -10.51 10.05
CA HIS A 50 -19.17 -9.30 10.46
C HIS A 50 -20.32 -8.99 9.48
N PRO A 51 -21.58 -8.86 9.95
CA PRO A 51 -22.76 -8.82 9.09
C PRO A 51 -22.80 -7.61 8.15
N VAL A 52 -22.14 -6.52 8.54
CA VAL A 52 -22.05 -5.26 7.78
C VAL A 52 -20.75 -5.13 7.01
N PHE A 53 -19.65 -5.64 7.56
CA PHE A 53 -18.32 -5.42 7.03
C PHE A 53 -17.90 -6.70 6.33
N GLY A 54 -18.36 -6.88 5.09
CA GLY A 54 -18.03 -8.05 4.25
C GLY A 54 -16.62 -8.00 3.68
N TRP A 55 -15.62 -7.77 4.54
CA TRP A 55 -14.24 -7.53 4.14
C TRP A 55 -13.46 -8.81 3.80
N CYS A 56 -13.98 -9.98 4.16
CA CYS A 56 -13.37 -11.29 3.85
C CYS A 56 -13.95 -11.94 2.60
N CYS A 57 -13.12 -12.73 1.91
CA CYS A 57 -13.56 -13.63 0.86
C CYS A 57 -14.57 -14.65 1.42
N ARG A 58 -15.66 -14.89 0.69
CA ARG A 58 -16.72 -15.83 1.08
C ARG A 58 -16.46 -17.29 0.74
N VAL A 59 -15.36 -17.59 0.04
CA VAL A 59 -14.93 -18.99 -0.11
C VAL A 59 -14.65 -19.57 1.28
N PRO A 60 -15.27 -20.70 1.66
CA PRO A 60 -15.10 -21.30 2.99
C PRO A 60 -13.63 -21.47 3.35
N HIS A 61 -13.25 -21.07 4.57
CA HIS A 61 -11.88 -21.11 5.09
C HIS A 61 -10.85 -20.27 4.32
N CYS A 62 -11.27 -19.39 3.41
CA CYS A 62 -10.37 -18.41 2.81
C CYS A 62 -10.15 -17.25 3.79
N GLU A 63 -8.88 -16.96 4.06
CA GLU A 63 -8.49 -15.92 5.02
C GLU A 63 -8.17 -14.59 4.33
N ARG A 64 -8.31 -14.52 3.00
CA ARG A 64 -7.97 -13.32 2.23
C ARG A 64 -9.10 -12.29 2.25
N ALA A 65 -8.72 -11.02 2.20
CA ALA A 65 -9.68 -9.93 2.05
C ALA A 65 -10.39 -10.00 0.70
N ALA A 66 -11.68 -9.71 0.71
CA ALA A 66 -12.47 -9.49 -0.49
C ALA A 66 -11.97 -8.24 -1.24
N HIS A 67 -12.06 -8.26 -2.56
CA HIS A 67 -11.54 -7.19 -3.40
C HIS A 67 -12.65 -6.24 -3.85
N GLY A 68 -12.60 -4.99 -3.39
CA GLY A 68 -13.55 -3.95 -3.78
C GLY A 68 -14.97 -4.27 -3.28
N THR A 69 -15.94 -4.30 -4.18
CA THR A 69 -17.34 -4.64 -3.88
C THR A 69 -17.67 -6.12 -4.12
N SER A 70 -16.68 -6.94 -4.49
CA SER A 70 -16.85 -8.39 -4.63
C SER A 70 -16.91 -9.05 -3.26
N ASP A 71 -17.53 -10.22 -3.19
CA ASP A 71 -17.45 -11.15 -2.06
C ASP A 71 -16.23 -12.11 -2.17
N LEU A 72 -15.36 -11.92 -3.16
CA LEU A 72 -14.19 -12.76 -3.43
C LEU A 72 -12.89 -11.98 -3.31
N CYS A 73 -11.84 -12.67 -2.87
CA CYS A 73 -10.48 -12.15 -2.98
C CYS A 73 -10.05 -12.05 -4.45
N ASP A 74 -8.95 -11.34 -4.70
CA ASP A 74 -8.47 -11.11 -6.07
C ASP A 74 -8.25 -12.40 -6.88
N THR A 75 -7.64 -13.41 -6.25
CA THR A 75 -7.39 -14.71 -6.86
C THR A 75 -8.68 -15.48 -7.15
N HIS A 76 -9.61 -15.56 -6.18
CA HIS A 76 -10.88 -16.26 -6.39
C HIS A 76 -11.77 -15.53 -7.39
N ARG A 77 -11.73 -14.20 -7.45
CA ARG A 77 -12.42 -13.41 -8.47
C ARG A 77 -11.91 -13.76 -9.88
N GLN A 78 -10.60 -13.87 -10.07
CA GLN A 78 -10.01 -14.28 -11.35
C GLN A 78 -10.39 -15.73 -11.72
N GLN A 79 -10.36 -16.66 -10.76
CA GLN A 79 -10.78 -18.05 -10.97
C GLN A 79 -12.27 -18.14 -11.34
N TRP A 80 -13.12 -17.37 -10.67
CA TRP A 80 -14.55 -17.27 -10.98
C TRP A 80 -14.79 -16.75 -12.40
N SER A 81 -14.12 -15.65 -12.77
CA SER A 81 -14.19 -15.12 -14.14
C SER A 81 -13.72 -16.13 -15.19
N ALA A 82 -12.69 -16.92 -14.89
CA ALA A 82 -12.18 -17.95 -15.80
C ALA A 82 -13.13 -19.14 -16.00
N LEU A 83 -14.04 -19.39 -15.04
CA LEU A 83 -15.04 -20.46 -15.10
C LEU A 83 -16.33 -20.06 -15.85
N GLY A 84 -16.45 -18.82 -16.31
CA GLY A 84 -17.65 -18.30 -16.97
C GLY A 84 -18.43 -17.27 -16.17
N GLY A 85 -17.96 -16.90 -14.97
CA GLY A 85 -18.60 -15.87 -14.16
C GLY A 85 -20.06 -16.22 -13.87
N ASP A 86 -20.99 -15.33 -14.23
CA ASP A 86 -22.42 -15.47 -13.93
C ASP A 86 -23.08 -16.71 -14.57
N GLU A 87 -22.46 -17.32 -15.59
CA GLU A 87 -22.95 -18.54 -16.24
C GLU A 87 -22.54 -19.82 -15.50
N ALA A 88 -21.57 -19.74 -14.59
CA ALA A 88 -21.09 -20.89 -13.81
C ALA A 88 -21.96 -21.13 -12.56
N ASP A 89 -21.94 -22.36 -12.03
CA ASP A 89 -22.57 -22.65 -10.75
C ASP A 89 -21.73 -22.05 -9.60
N ARG A 90 -22.22 -20.95 -9.04
CA ARG A 90 -21.58 -20.23 -7.92
C ARG A 90 -21.52 -21.07 -6.64
N ALA A 91 -22.54 -21.89 -6.38
CA ALA A 91 -22.55 -22.76 -5.21
C ALA A 91 -21.52 -23.89 -5.37
N GLU A 92 -21.39 -24.43 -6.58
CA GLU A 92 -20.32 -25.39 -6.89
C GLU A 92 -18.93 -24.77 -6.74
N PHE A 93 -18.73 -23.55 -7.22
CA PHE A 93 -17.47 -22.83 -7.04
C PHE A 93 -17.11 -22.66 -5.56
N PHE A 94 -18.04 -22.22 -4.71
CA PHE A 94 -17.76 -22.10 -3.26
C PHE A 94 -17.47 -23.43 -2.57
N ARG A 95 -18.07 -24.54 -3.03
CA ARG A 95 -17.76 -25.86 -2.47
C ARG A 95 -16.38 -26.39 -2.89
N THR A 96 -15.92 -26.04 -4.10
CA THR A 96 -14.75 -26.65 -4.73
C THR A 96 -13.51 -25.76 -4.74
N ALA A 97 -13.69 -24.44 -4.57
CA ALA A 97 -12.59 -23.49 -4.54
C ALA A 97 -11.64 -23.77 -3.38
N VAL A 98 -10.35 -23.87 -3.68
CA VAL A 98 -9.31 -24.10 -2.68
C VAL A 98 -9.17 -22.85 -1.81
N PRO A 99 -9.25 -22.96 -0.46
CA PRO A 99 -9.07 -21.82 0.42
C PRO A 99 -7.64 -21.29 0.35
N LEU A 100 -7.51 -19.97 0.47
CA LEU A 100 -6.22 -19.31 0.44
C LEU A 100 -5.94 -18.69 1.80
N GLN A 101 -4.74 -18.97 2.31
CA GLN A 101 -4.25 -18.41 3.56
C GLN A 101 -4.01 -16.91 3.44
N LEU A 102 -4.05 -16.22 4.59
CA LEU A 102 -3.84 -14.78 4.68
C LEU A 102 -2.51 -14.45 3.99
N THR A 103 -2.57 -13.59 2.99
CA THR A 103 -1.33 -13.04 2.44
C THR A 103 -0.86 -12.02 3.46
N ARG A 104 0.17 -12.36 4.24
CA ARG A 104 0.85 -11.35 5.04
C ARG A 104 1.35 -10.32 4.06
N ALA A 105 0.73 -9.13 4.05
CA ALA A 105 1.22 -8.01 3.28
C ALA A 105 2.61 -7.72 3.84
N VAL A 106 3.63 -8.32 3.22
CA VAL A 106 5.01 -7.92 3.45
C VAL A 106 5.02 -6.49 2.94
N ARG A 107 4.99 -5.52 3.85
CA ARG A 107 5.21 -4.11 3.51
C ARG A 107 6.36 -4.09 2.50
N PRO A 108 6.26 -3.33 1.40
CA PRO A 108 7.37 -3.20 0.47
C PRO A 108 8.62 -2.87 1.28
N GLY A 109 9.50 -3.86 1.37
CA GLY A 109 10.63 -3.84 2.28
C GLY A 109 11.82 -3.17 1.62
N ALA A 110 12.92 -3.08 2.36
CA ALA A 110 14.20 -2.75 1.74
C ALA A 110 14.53 -3.77 0.64
N CYS A 111 15.20 -3.31 -0.41
CA CYS A 111 15.77 -4.20 -1.41
C CYS A 111 16.74 -5.19 -0.76
N ARG A 112 16.75 -6.44 -1.23
CA ARG A 112 17.64 -7.50 -0.73
C ARG A 112 19.13 -7.25 -0.99
N VAL A 113 19.50 -6.40 -1.95
CA VAL A 113 20.90 -6.03 -2.21
C VAL A 113 21.43 -5.20 -1.05
N VAL A 114 22.54 -5.64 -0.46
CA VAL A 114 23.13 -5.00 0.74
C VAL A 114 23.49 -3.55 0.43
N GLY A 115 23.07 -2.63 1.31
CA GLY A 115 23.31 -1.20 1.17
C GLY A 115 22.39 -0.49 0.17
N CYS A 116 21.47 -1.20 -0.50
CA CYS A 116 20.51 -0.56 -1.40
C CYS A 116 19.38 0.09 -0.59
N GLU A 117 19.21 1.39 -0.77
CA GLU A 117 18.21 2.20 -0.06
C GLU A 117 16.85 2.22 -0.77
N ARG A 118 16.74 1.57 -1.94
CA ARG A 118 15.50 1.54 -2.72
C ARG A 118 14.51 0.50 -2.19
N MET A 119 13.23 0.82 -2.30
CA MET A 119 12.15 -0.09 -1.93
C MET A 119 11.99 -1.25 -2.91
N ALA A 120 11.71 -2.43 -2.37
CA ALA A 120 11.34 -3.61 -3.16
C ALA A 120 9.88 -3.55 -3.61
N LEU A 121 9.62 -3.81 -4.90
CA LEU A 121 8.27 -3.82 -5.48
C LEU A 121 7.73 -5.20 -5.85
N GLY A 122 8.40 -6.27 -5.41
CA GLY A 122 8.01 -7.64 -5.76
C GLY A 122 8.31 -8.66 -4.66
N HIS A 123 7.51 -9.73 -4.64
CA HIS A 123 7.49 -10.69 -3.53
C HIS A 123 8.56 -11.78 -3.64
N LYS A 124 8.88 -12.25 -4.86
CA LYS A 124 9.70 -13.46 -5.06
C LYS A 124 11.14 -13.29 -4.56
N HIS A 125 11.79 -12.20 -4.90
CA HIS A 125 13.19 -11.96 -4.55
C HIS A 125 13.43 -10.70 -3.69
N ARG A 126 12.37 -9.90 -3.45
CA ARG A 126 12.43 -8.60 -2.74
C ARG A 126 13.47 -7.64 -3.35
N PHE A 127 13.32 -7.37 -4.63
CA PHE A 127 14.17 -6.44 -5.37
C PHE A 127 13.47 -5.11 -5.64
N CYS A 128 14.24 -4.03 -5.62
CA CYS A 128 13.79 -2.79 -6.23
C CYS A 128 13.63 -2.97 -7.75
N PRO A 129 12.86 -2.13 -8.45
CA PRO A 129 12.61 -2.32 -9.89
C PRO A 129 13.89 -2.40 -10.74
N ARG A 130 14.95 -1.71 -10.34
CA ARG A 130 16.23 -1.73 -11.05
C ARG A 130 16.94 -3.07 -10.91
N HIS A 131 17.07 -3.57 -9.68
CA HIS A 131 17.66 -4.89 -9.42
C HIS A 131 16.80 -6.02 -9.98
N ASP A 132 15.47 -5.89 -9.93
CA ASP A 132 14.58 -6.87 -10.52
C ASP A 132 14.76 -6.94 -12.05
N ASN A 133 14.88 -5.81 -12.73
CA ASN A 133 15.20 -5.77 -14.15
C ASN A 133 16.59 -6.36 -14.47
N ARG A 134 17.61 -6.07 -13.67
CA ARG A 134 18.95 -6.67 -13.84
C ARG A 134 18.91 -8.18 -13.64
N TRP A 135 18.24 -8.65 -12.59
CA TRP A 135 18.03 -10.06 -12.29
C TRP A 135 17.33 -10.79 -13.44
N ARG A 136 16.21 -10.25 -13.94
CA ARG A 136 15.49 -10.84 -15.09
C ARG A 136 16.37 -10.92 -16.35
N ARG A 137 17.19 -9.89 -16.62
CA ARG A 137 18.10 -9.88 -17.77
C ARG A 137 19.24 -10.89 -17.60
N ALA A 138 19.81 -11.00 -16.41
CA ALA A 138 20.90 -11.92 -16.13
C ALA A 138 20.43 -13.38 -16.18
N THR A 139 19.30 -13.68 -15.53
CA THR A 139 18.68 -15.02 -15.56
C THR A 139 18.28 -15.43 -16.98
N ALA A 140 17.67 -14.54 -17.77
CA ALA A 140 17.34 -14.83 -19.16
C ALA A 140 18.58 -15.15 -20.03
N ARG A 141 19.70 -14.44 -19.81
CA ARG A 141 20.96 -14.72 -20.50
C ARG A 141 21.56 -16.07 -20.10
N ALA A 142 21.60 -16.36 -18.81
CA ALA A 142 22.11 -17.64 -18.30
C ALA A 142 21.27 -18.82 -18.82
N GLN A 143 19.94 -18.69 -18.79
CA GLN A 143 19.02 -19.68 -19.35
C GLN A 143 19.24 -19.92 -20.85
N ALA A 144 19.42 -18.86 -21.63
CA ALA A 144 19.74 -18.98 -23.06
C ALA A 144 21.08 -19.70 -23.33
N GLN A 145 22.00 -19.67 -22.37
CA GLN A 145 23.30 -20.35 -22.42
C GLN A 145 23.28 -21.73 -21.75
N GLY A 146 22.14 -22.17 -21.20
CA GLY A 146 22.02 -23.43 -20.45
C GLY A 146 22.83 -23.45 -19.16
N LEU A 147 23.20 -22.27 -18.62
CA LEU A 147 23.97 -22.14 -17.40
C LEU A 147 23.04 -22.07 -16.19
N GLU A 148 23.45 -22.74 -15.12
CA GLU A 148 22.87 -22.53 -13.80
C GLU A 148 23.20 -21.11 -13.32
N PHE A 149 22.24 -20.43 -12.69
CA PHE A 149 22.39 -19.06 -12.25
C PHE A 149 22.09 -18.96 -10.76
N ASP A 150 23.14 -18.73 -9.97
CA ASP A 150 23.04 -18.64 -8.52
C ASP A 150 22.62 -17.23 -8.06
N LEU A 151 21.65 -17.19 -7.17
CA LEU A 151 21.10 -15.95 -6.61
C LEU A 151 22.09 -15.27 -5.68
N ASP A 152 22.76 -16.04 -4.81
CA ASP A 152 23.62 -15.45 -3.78
C ASP A 152 24.93 -14.93 -4.39
N ALA A 153 25.49 -15.64 -5.39
CA ALA A 153 26.58 -15.13 -6.22
C ALA A 153 26.19 -13.81 -6.91
N TRP A 154 25.03 -13.76 -7.58
CA TRP A 154 24.58 -12.53 -8.23
C TRP A 154 24.39 -11.37 -7.25
N LEU A 155 23.82 -11.64 -6.07
CA LEU A 155 23.65 -10.62 -5.02
C LEU A 155 24.98 -10.02 -4.55
N SER A 156 26.04 -10.82 -4.50
CA SER A 156 27.37 -10.38 -4.06
C SER A 156 28.06 -9.45 -5.05
N GLU A 157 27.68 -9.52 -6.33
CA GLU A 157 28.25 -8.71 -7.42
C GLU A 157 27.44 -7.43 -7.70
N GLU A 158 26.23 -7.32 -7.14
CA GLU A 158 25.35 -6.19 -7.42
C GLU A 158 25.66 -4.97 -6.56
N GLU A 159 25.70 -3.83 -7.22
CA GLU A 159 25.91 -2.54 -6.57
C GLU A 159 24.59 -2.01 -5.96
N PRO A 160 24.66 -1.40 -4.76
CA PRO A 160 23.54 -0.71 -4.18
C PRO A 160 23.21 0.59 -4.93
N TYR A 161 21.97 1.06 -4.77
CA TYR A 161 21.56 2.36 -5.28
C TYR A 161 20.99 3.24 -4.17
N PRO A 162 21.25 4.55 -4.22
CA PRO A 162 20.62 5.48 -3.30
C PRO A 162 19.11 5.50 -3.50
N GLY A 163 18.42 5.79 -2.39
CA GLY A 163 16.97 5.96 -2.35
C GLY A 163 16.56 7.26 -3.03
N PHE A 164 15.26 7.42 -3.23
CA PHE A 164 14.67 8.68 -3.73
C PHE A 164 14.06 9.53 -2.61
N GLY A 165 14.36 9.20 -1.35
CA GLY A 165 13.74 9.80 -0.18
C GLY A 165 12.34 9.24 0.09
N VAL A 166 11.54 10.02 0.81
CA VAL A 166 10.15 9.69 1.18
C VAL A 166 9.15 10.26 0.17
N CYS A 167 7.93 9.73 0.18
CA CYS A 167 6.85 10.24 -0.63
C CYS A 167 6.49 11.68 -0.25
N LEU A 168 6.27 12.52 -1.26
CA LEU A 168 5.85 13.92 -1.14
C LEU A 168 4.35 14.09 -0.91
N ALA A 169 3.55 13.03 -1.03
CA ALA A 169 2.12 13.09 -0.74
C ALA A 169 1.89 13.37 0.75
N ALA A 170 0.98 14.29 1.06
CA ALA A 170 0.67 14.67 2.44
C ALA A 170 0.34 13.44 3.31
N CYS A 171 0.96 13.37 4.49
CA CYS A 171 0.82 12.28 5.47
C CYS A 171 1.31 10.90 5.00
N CYS A 172 1.96 10.77 3.84
CA CYS A 172 2.58 9.52 3.40
C CYS A 172 4.00 9.41 3.97
N HIS A 173 4.31 8.26 4.57
CA HIS A 173 5.64 7.98 5.13
C HIS A 173 6.38 6.88 4.35
N ASP A 174 5.79 6.40 3.26
CA ASP A 174 6.41 5.40 2.40
C ASP A 174 7.57 6.02 1.60
N GLY A 175 8.54 5.19 1.21
CA GLY A 175 9.63 5.65 0.34
C GLY A 175 9.15 5.98 -1.08
N ALA A 176 9.83 6.94 -1.71
CA ALA A 176 9.59 7.27 -3.10
C ALA A 176 10.18 6.21 -4.05
N LEU A 177 9.43 5.91 -5.11
CA LEU A 177 9.81 4.92 -6.11
C LEU A 177 10.77 5.48 -7.17
N SER A 178 10.69 6.79 -7.41
CA SER A 178 11.41 7.49 -8.45
C SER A 178 11.72 8.92 -8.00
N PRO A 179 12.55 9.67 -8.75
CA PRO A 179 12.79 11.09 -8.49
C PRO A 179 11.53 11.97 -8.50
N LEU A 180 10.39 11.45 -8.98
CA LEU A 180 9.09 12.13 -8.90
C LEU A 180 8.62 12.30 -7.45
N GLY A 181 9.23 11.59 -6.49
CA GLY A 181 8.91 11.72 -5.07
C GLY A 181 7.59 11.06 -4.70
N LEU A 182 7.08 10.11 -5.47
CA LEU A 182 5.85 9.38 -5.18
C LEU A 182 6.14 7.94 -4.79
N CYS A 183 5.47 7.43 -3.75
CA CYS A 183 5.48 5.99 -3.45
C CYS A 183 4.68 5.21 -4.51
N PRO A 184 4.80 3.89 -4.60
CA PRO A 184 4.17 3.09 -5.66
C PRO A 184 2.65 3.31 -5.78
N ASN A 185 1.96 3.42 -4.64
CA ASN A 185 0.51 3.64 -4.61
C ASN A 185 0.13 5.04 -5.11
N HIS A 186 0.90 6.06 -4.71
CA HIS A 186 0.68 7.43 -5.14
C HIS A 186 1.09 7.66 -6.60
N ASP A 187 2.16 7.03 -7.08
CA ASP A 187 2.59 7.07 -8.47
C ASP A 187 1.54 6.44 -9.41
N GLN A 188 0.99 5.29 -9.01
CA GLN A 188 -0.10 4.63 -9.74
C GLN A 188 -1.36 5.49 -9.77
N ARG A 189 -1.75 6.09 -8.63
CA ARG A 189 -2.90 7.00 -8.58
C ARG A 189 -2.67 8.25 -9.41
N TYR A 190 -1.51 8.88 -9.27
CA TYR A 190 -1.11 10.06 -10.02
C TYR A 190 -1.20 9.83 -11.53
N THR A 191 -0.70 8.68 -12.01
CA THR A 191 -0.80 8.28 -13.42
C THR A 191 -2.25 8.03 -13.84
N ARG A 192 -3.04 7.31 -13.02
CA ARG A 192 -4.45 7.00 -13.32
C ARG A 192 -5.31 8.25 -13.46
N GLU A 193 -5.06 9.28 -12.65
CA GLU A 193 -5.77 10.56 -12.71
C GLU A 193 -5.22 11.50 -13.80
N GLY A 194 -4.40 11.00 -14.73
CA GLY A 194 -3.89 11.79 -15.85
C GLY A 194 -2.80 12.79 -15.49
N ARG A 195 -2.05 12.55 -14.40
CA ARG A 195 -0.89 13.35 -13.97
C ARG A 195 -1.25 14.82 -13.70
N PRO A 196 -2.11 15.11 -12.71
CA PRO A 196 -2.52 16.47 -12.39
C PRO A 196 -1.30 17.36 -12.06
N GLY A 197 -1.18 18.49 -12.75
CA GLY A 197 -0.02 19.39 -12.59
C GLY A 197 1.20 19.05 -13.46
N GLY A 198 1.15 17.93 -14.21
CA GLY A 198 2.10 17.64 -15.29
C GLY A 198 3.53 17.32 -14.86
N ALA A 199 3.78 17.04 -13.58
CA ALA A 199 5.07 16.54 -13.13
C ALA A 199 5.35 15.17 -13.79
N ASP A 200 6.51 15.04 -14.42
CA ASP A 200 6.95 13.79 -15.04
C ASP A 200 8.45 13.61 -14.74
N LEU A 201 8.91 12.38 -14.92
CA LEU A 201 10.33 12.12 -14.95
C LEU A 201 10.88 12.72 -16.24
N ASP A 202 11.69 13.77 -16.12
CA ASP A 202 12.42 14.32 -17.26
C ASP A 202 13.17 13.14 -17.92
N PRO A 203 13.00 12.88 -19.23
CA PRO A 203 13.68 11.77 -19.87
C PRO A 203 15.18 11.93 -19.66
N PRO A 204 15.93 10.84 -19.38
CA PRO A 204 17.36 10.96 -19.19
C PRO A 204 17.96 11.61 -20.44
N ARG A 205 18.59 12.78 -20.25
CA ARG A 205 19.47 13.39 -21.25
C ARG A 205 20.69 12.48 -21.36
N TYR A 206 20.63 11.52 -22.28
CA TYR A 206 21.78 10.77 -22.75
C TYR A 206 22.48 11.54 -23.86
#